data_AF-A0A8H4XSH4-F1
#
_entry.id   AF-A0A8H4XSH4-F1
#
_cell.length_a   1.000
_cell.length_b   1.000
_cell.length_c   1.000
_cell.angle_alpha   90.00
_cell.angle_beta   90.00
_cell.angle_gamma   90.00
#
_symmetry.space_group_name_H-M   'P 1'
#
loop_
_entity.id
_entity.type
_entity.pdbx_description
1 polymer ?
#
loop_
_entity_poly.entity_id
_entity_poly.type
_entity_poly.pdbx_seq_one_letter_code
_entity_poly.pdbx_strand_id
1 'polypeptide(L)'
;MGPPKLLDLLGGSGAPRDVGARTWGLLNGVDNSEVMEARSVPTQISIEDSYMGLQHFEDVKKQLQLLATSLIKRMRIDLVDDEDSDDAKENDGPRWIAHPRTLRLSTRRRSLKNADGSRDYSYANGRISRSGPVPNYMFALTESAEAVAEKVVDDCLVSMFRKLHPDKAFGELSLINVAVTNMVESAGEDKQSSGRDIEKMFKRQGSIAGTAVETIHRNNQMKEKFPSGDPSDANVTTIRVDDTAWEESDEEDVPSTQLCAICGSYIPLFAFRAHALYHAAPD
;
A
#
# COMPACT_ATOMS: atom_id res chain seq x y z
N MET A 1 26.16 -22.49 -3.15
CA MET A 1 26.31 -21.00 -3.20
C MET A 1 26.22 -20.47 -1.78
N GLY A 2 26.52 -19.20 -1.50
CA GLY A 2 26.43 -18.64 -0.14
C GLY A 2 26.20 -17.12 -0.19
N PRO A 3 25.93 -16.46 0.96
CA PRO A 3 25.55 -15.05 0.99
C PRO A 3 26.48 -14.10 0.21
N PRO A 4 27.83 -14.20 0.30
CA PRO A 4 28.71 -13.29 -0.42
C PRO A 4 28.58 -13.40 -1.95
N LYS A 5 28.39 -14.61 -2.48
CA LYS A 5 28.24 -14.84 -3.92
C LYS A 5 26.88 -14.33 -4.42
N LEU A 6 25.84 -14.43 -3.60
CA LEU A 6 24.53 -13.86 -3.93
C LEU A 6 24.54 -12.33 -3.88
N LEU A 7 25.27 -11.74 -2.93
CA LEU A 7 25.47 -10.29 -2.88
C LEU A 7 26.20 -9.77 -4.11
N ASP A 8 27.21 -10.49 -4.60
CA ASP A 8 27.94 -10.15 -5.83
C ASP A 8 27.04 -10.23 -7.08
N LEU A 9 26.18 -11.25 -7.15
CA LEU A 9 25.28 -11.46 -8.30
C LEU A 9 24.06 -10.54 -8.32
N LEU A 10 23.46 -10.26 -7.16
CA LEU A 10 22.18 -9.54 -7.03
C LEU A 10 22.37 -8.11 -6.52
N GLY A 11 23.56 -7.78 -6.04
CA GLY A 11 23.91 -6.44 -5.61
C GLY A 11 24.01 -5.47 -6.79
N GLY A 12 24.00 -4.19 -6.47
CA GLY A 12 24.06 -3.12 -7.47
C GLY A 12 23.42 -1.83 -6.97
N SER A 13 23.38 -0.83 -7.84
CA SER A 13 22.72 0.43 -7.53
C SER A 13 21.23 0.20 -7.26
N GLY A 14 20.76 0.57 -6.07
CA GLY A 14 19.37 0.39 -5.64
C GLY A 14 19.05 -0.96 -5.00
N ALA A 15 20.00 -1.92 -4.98
CA ALA A 15 19.80 -3.18 -4.27
C ALA A 15 19.90 -2.97 -2.74
N PRO A 16 19.09 -3.68 -1.93
CA PRO A 16 19.26 -3.69 -0.47
C PRO A 16 20.67 -4.14 -0.09
N ARG A 17 21.25 -3.51 0.95
CA ARG A 17 22.63 -3.81 1.40
C ARG A 17 22.83 -5.27 1.79
N ASP A 18 21.77 -5.94 2.20
CA ASP A 18 21.73 -7.29 2.72
C ASP A 18 21.12 -8.30 1.73
N VAL A 19 20.94 -7.94 0.45
CA VAL A 19 20.25 -8.78 -0.55
C VAL A 19 20.82 -10.21 -0.63
N GLY A 20 22.14 -10.39 -0.50
CA GLY A 20 22.76 -11.70 -0.52
C GLY A 20 22.42 -12.56 0.70
N ALA A 21 22.45 -11.96 1.90
CA ALA A 21 22.10 -12.62 3.15
C ALA A 21 20.60 -12.94 3.22
N ARG A 22 19.76 -11.98 2.84
CA ARG A 22 18.30 -12.14 2.79
C ARG A 22 17.89 -13.25 1.82
N THR A 23 18.43 -13.23 0.59
CA THR A 23 18.15 -14.28 -0.41
C THR A 23 18.64 -15.64 0.07
N TRP A 24 19.81 -15.71 0.69
CA TRP A 24 20.31 -16.95 1.27
C TRP A 24 19.41 -17.49 2.38
N GLY A 25 18.92 -16.62 3.28
CA GLY A 25 17.94 -16.99 4.31
C GLY A 25 16.67 -17.59 3.70
N LEU A 26 16.08 -16.90 2.72
CA LEU A 26 14.87 -17.35 2.02
C LEU A 26 15.06 -18.70 1.34
N LEU A 27 16.21 -18.94 0.68
CA LEU A 27 16.53 -20.24 0.07
C LEU A 27 16.61 -21.39 1.08
N ASN A 28 16.84 -21.08 2.36
CA ASN A 28 16.89 -22.04 3.45
C ASN A 28 15.63 -21.99 4.35
N GLY A 29 14.55 -21.34 3.90
CA GLY A 29 13.30 -21.22 4.66
C GLY A 29 13.40 -20.33 5.91
N VAL A 30 14.40 -19.46 5.97
CA VAL A 30 14.60 -18.51 7.08
C VAL A 30 14.16 -17.11 6.62
N ASP A 31 12.98 -16.70 7.08
CA ASP A 31 12.49 -15.32 6.96
C ASP A 31 12.15 -14.78 8.35
N ASN A 32 12.87 -13.76 8.78
CA ASN A 32 12.67 -13.08 10.08
C ASN A 32 12.01 -11.70 9.89
N SER A 33 11.42 -11.43 8.73
CA SER A 33 10.69 -10.18 8.52
C SER A 33 9.48 -10.10 9.45
N GLU A 34 9.24 -8.90 9.98
CA GLU A 34 8.10 -8.64 10.84
C GLU A 34 6.81 -8.65 10.03
N VAL A 35 5.75 -9.20 10.63
CA VAL A 35 4.39 -9.04 10.10
C VAL A 35 3.99 -7.59 10.35
N MET A 36 3.75 -6.85 9.27
CA MET A 36 3.27 -5.47 9.36
C MET A 36 1.74 -5.43 9.44
N GLU A 37 1.22 -4.50 10.23
CA GLU A 37 -0.22 -4.19 10.26
C GLU A 37 -0.70 -3.73 8.88
N ALA A 38 -1.90 -4.16 8.49
CA ALA A 38 -2.52 -3.71 7.26
C ALA A 38 -2.93 -2.24 7.41
N ARG A 39 -2.55 -1.40 6.43
CA ARG A 39 -2.92 0.01 6.44
C ARG A 39 -4.37 0.17 6.00
N SER A 40 -5.12 1.01 6.71
CA SER A 40 -6.46 1.46 6.29
C SER A 40 -6.42 2.25 4.98
N VAL A 41 -5.44 3.16 4.86
CA VAL A 41 -5.24 3.96 3.65
C VAL A 41 -4.17 3.35 2.75
N PRO A 42 -4.46 3.09 1.45
CA PRO A 42 -3.49 2.53 0.53
C PRO A 42 -2.33 3.49 0.29
N THR A 43 -1.11 2.97 0.11
CA THR A 43 0.06 3.83 -0.18
C THR A 43 0.00 4.51 -1.55
N GLN A 44 -0.73 3.90 -2.48
CA GLN A 44 -0.92 4.33 -3.85
C GLN A 44 -2.22 3.72 -4.40
N ILE A 45 -2.88 4.46 -5.30
CA ILE A 45 -3.92 3.94 -6.18
C ILE A 45 -3.43 4.13 -7.62
N SER A 46 -3.51 3.09 -8.44
CA SER A 46 -3.06 3.16 -9.83
C SER A 46 -3.96 2.36 -10.75
N ILE A 47 -4.30 2.95 -11.89
CA ILE A 47 -5.05 2.30 -12.97
C ILE A 47 -4.11 2.18 -14.18
N GLU A 48 -3.97 0.96 -14.67
CA GLU A 48 -3.08 0.60 -15.76
C GLU A 48 -3.86 -0.19 -16.81
N ASP A 49 -3.53 0.02 -18.07
CA ASP A 49 -4.02 -0.81 -19.16
C ASP A 49 -2.89 -1.08 -20.17
N SER A 50 -3.00 -2.22 -20.84
CA SER A 50 -2.03 -2.73 -21.80
C SER A 50 -2.58 -2.68 -23.21
N TYR A 51 -1.72 -2.30 -24.16
CA TYR A 51 -2.12 -2.03 -25.53
C TYR A 51 -1.24 -2.77 -26.53
N MET A 52 -1.79 -3.06 -27.71
CA MET A 52 -1.08 -3.73 -28.80
C MET A 52 -0.25 -2.77 -29.68
N GLY A 53 0.13 -1.60 -29.16
CA GLY A 53 0.94 -0.61 -29.87
C GLY A 53 0.16 0.65 -30.25
N LEU A 54 -0.14 1.52 -29.28
CA LEU A 54 -0.72 2.84 -29.55
C LEU A 54 0.34 3.74 -30.21
N GLN A 55 -0.01 4.36 -31.33
CA GLN A 55 0.92 5.20 -32.11
C GLN A 55 0.41 6.63 -32.34
N HIS A 56 -0.89 6.87 -32.16
CA HIS A 56 -1.49 8.17 -32.37
C HIS A 56 -1.80 8.86 -31.05
N PHE A 57 -1.45 10.15 -30.98
CA PHE A 57 -1.66 10.95 -29.78
C PHE A 57 -3.14 11.05 -29.39
N GLU A 58 -4.05 11.11 -30.36
CA GLU A 58 -5.49 11.14 -30.09
C GLU A 58 -5.98 9.88 -29.37
N ASP A 59 -5.44 8.72 -29.73
CA ASP A 59 -5.79 7.47 -29.05
C ASP A 59 -5.19 7.43 -27.64
N VAL A 60 -3.95 7.93 -27.48
CA VAL A 60 -3.37 8.12 -26.15
C VAL A 60 -4.23 9.04 -25.29
N LYS A 61 -4.70 10.18 -25.82
CA LYS A 61 -5.54 11.12 -25.07
C LYS A 61 -6.86 10.46 -24.63
N LYS A 62 -7.51 9.69 -25.52
CA LYS A 62 -8.70 8.91 -25.17
C LYS A 62 -8.42 7.90 -24.05
N GLN A 63 -7.29 7.19 -24.12
CA GLN A 63 -6.90 6.24 -23.09
C GLN A 63 -6.58 6.92 -21.75
N LEU A 64 -5.90 8.07 -21.77
CA LEU A 64 -5.69 8.88 -20.56
C LEU A 64 -7.02 9.31 -19.92
N GLN A 65 -8.02 9.66 -20.72
CA GLN A 65 -9.37 10.00 -20.22
C GLN A 65 -10.02 8.83 -19.50
N LEU A 66 -9.97 7.63 -20.08
CA LEU A 66 -10.54 6.42 -19.48
C LEU A 66 -9.84 6.07 -18.16
N LEU A 67 -8.50 6.04 -18.17
CA LEU A 67 -7.70 5.73 -16.98
C LEU A 67 -7.88 6.77 -15.88
N ALA A 68 -7.89 8.07 -16.22
CA ALA A 68 -8.12 9.15 -15.26
C ALA A 68 -9.53 9.06 -14.65
N THR A 69 -10.55 8.77 -15.45
CA THR A 69 -11.93 8.60 -14.95
C THR A 69 -12.00 7.47 -13.94
N SER A 70 -11.43 6.31 -14.26
CA SER A 70 -11.35 5.16 -13.35
C SER A 70 -10.57 5.48 -12.08
N LEU A 71 -9.48 6.25 -12.20
CA LEU A 71 -8.67 6.68 -11.06
C LEU A 71 -9.46 7.58 -10.11
N ILE A 72 -10.17 8.58 -10.64
CA ILE A 72 -11.01 9.48 -9.82
C ILE A 72 -12.13 8.69 -9.13
N LYS A 73 -12.78 7.75 -9.84
CA LYS A 73 -13.79 6.87 -9.23
C LYS A 73 -13.20 6.04 -8.10
N ARG A 74 -12.04 5.43 -8.32
CA ARG A 74 -11.37 4.63 -7.30
C ARG A 74 -10.91 5.46 -6.11
N MET A 75 -10.40 6.68 -6.33
CA MET A 75 -10.08 7.62 -5.26
C MET A 75 -11.30 7.96 -4.41
N ARG A 76 -12.46 8.18 -5.02
CA ARG A 76 -13.70 8.46 -4.28
C ARG A 76 -14.16 7.25 -3.47
N ILE A 77 -14.01 6.03 -3.99
CA ILE A 77 -14.38 4.81 -3.25
C ILE A 77 -13.41 4.55 -2.09
N ASP A 78 -12.11 4.67 -2.33
CA ASP A 78 -11.10 4.20 -1.38
C ASP A 78 -10.70 5.27 -0.34
N LEU A 79 -10.97 6.56 -0.62
CA LEU A 79 -10.45 7.68 0.18
C LEU A 79 -11.54 8.65 0.64
N VAL A 80 -12.82 8.34 0.45
CA VAL A 80 -13.94 9.10 1.00
C VAL A 80 -14.63 8.24 2.04
N ASP A 81 -14.85 8.84 3.21
CA ASP A 81 -15.66 8.30 4.27
C ASP A 81 -17.13 8.49 3.89
N ASP A 82 -17.82 7.38 3.68
CA ASP A 82 -19.27 7.33 3.50
C ASP A 82 -19.96 6.73 4.74
N GLU A 83 -19.21 6.46 5.82
CA GLU A 83 -19.79 5.93 7.05
C GLU A 83 -20.59 7.03 7.76
N ASP A 84 -21.92 6.87 7.76
CA ASP A 84 -22.82 7.45 8.74
C ASP A 84 -22.38 6.94 10.13
N SER A 85 -21.32 7.52 10.69
CA SER A 85 -20.95 7.22 12.07
C SER A 85 -22.17 7.53 12.94
N ASP A 86 -22.50 6.67 13.91
CA ASP A 86 -23.66 6.86 14.79
C ASP A 86 -23.64 8.22 15.56
N ASP A 87 -22.48 8.91 15.54
CA ASP A 87 -22.24 10.25 16.09
C ASP A 87 -22.20 11.39 15.03
N ALA A 88 -22.38 11.07 13.74
CA ALA A 88 -22.43 12.06 12.66
C ALA A 88 -23.74 12.84 12.76
N LYS A 89 -23.61 14.15 12.99
CA LYS A 89 -24.73 15.05 12.80
C LYS A 89 -25.19 14.92 11.34
N GLU A 90 -26.51 14.93 11.13
CA GLU A 90 -27.25 14.87 9.85
C GLU A 90 -26.75 15.79 8.70
N ASN A 91 -25.70 16.60 8.92
CA ASN A 91 -25.12 17.57 7.99
C ASN A 91 -23.66 17.27 7.57
N ASP A 92 -23.01 16.22 8.09
CA ASP A 92 -21.65 15.88 7.66
C ASP A 92 -21.74 15.02 6.38
N GLY A 93 -21.62 15.68 5.23
CA GLY A 93 -21.54 15.00 3.93
C GLY A 93 -20.23 14.21 3.76
N PRO A 94 -20.07 13.51 2.62
CA PRO A 94 -18.90 12.69 2.35
C PRO A 94 -17.60 13.49 2.51
N ARG A 95 -16.65 12.94 3.28
CA ARG A 95 -15.37 13.59 3.61
C ARG A 95 -14.18 12.76 3.17
N TRP A 96 -13.10 13.41 2.75
CA TRP A 96 -11.88 12.68 2.37
C TRP A 96 -11.10 12.21 3.61
N ILE A 97 -10.86 10.90 3.73
CA ILE A 97 -10.01 10.33 4.80
C ILE A 97 -8.51 10.45 4.49
N ALA A 98 -8.15 10.62 3.21
CA ALA A 98 -6.78 10.88 2.82
C ALA A 98 -6.66 11.63 1.49
N HIS A 99 -5.58 12.38 1.37
CA HIS A 99 -5.25 13.19 0.21
C HIS A 99 -3.92 12.76 -0.42
N PRO A 100 -3.92 12.16 -1.62
CA PRO A 100 -2.69 11.99 -2.38
C PRO A 100 -2.02 13.33 -2.69
N ARG A 101 -0.69 13.36 -2.60
CA ARG A 101 0.11 14.55 -2.93
C ARG A 101 0.72 14.51 -4.32
N THR A 102 0.84 13.32 -4.91
CA THR A 102 1.57 13.13 -6.17
C THR A 102 0.71 12.43 -7.21
N LEU A 103 0.57 13.02 -8.39
CA LEU A 103 0.02 12.40 -9.59
C LEU A 103 1.18 11.89 -10.46
N ARG A 104 1.12 10.65 -10.94
CA ARG A 104 2.16 10.02 -11.76
C ARG A 104 1.58 9.40 -13.02
N LEU A 105 2.19 9.74 -14.15
CA LEU A 105 1.99 9.07 -15.43
C LEU A 105 3.18 8.15 -15.70
N SER A 106 2.91 6.90 -16.05
CA SER A 106 3.92 5.95 -16.50
C SER A 106 3.51 5.37 -17.85
N THR A 107 4.47 5.20 -18.75
CA THR A 107 4.26 4.58 -20.06
C THR A 107 5.33 3.54 -20.34
N ARG A 108 5.02 2.55 -21.19
CA ARG A 108 6.01 1.58 -21.69
C ARG A 108 5.95 1.51 -23.20
N ARG A 109 7.08 1.73 -23.86
CA ARG A 109 7.22 1.48 -25.30
C ARG A 109 7.30 -0.02 -25.56
N ARG A 110 6.71 -0.46 -26.67
CA ARG A 110 6.86 -1.82 -27.17
C ARG A 110 8.27 -1.97 -27.75
N SER A 111 8.92 -3.11 -27.50
CA SER A 111 10.22 -3.40 -28.10
C SER A 111 10.16 -3.31 -29.62
N LEU A 112 11.26 -2.85 -30.23
CA LEU A 112 11.42 -2.85 -31.68
C LEU A 112 11.30 -4.28 -32.21
N LYS A 113 10.86 -4.40 -33.46
CA LYS A 113 10.87 -5.68 -34.17
C LYS A 113 12.31 -5.99 -34.59
N ASN A 114 12.74 -7.20 -34.29
CA ASN A 114 13.98 -7.77 -34.80
C ASN A 114 13.84 -8.01 -36.32
N ALA A 115 14.97 -8.26 -37.00
CA ALA A 115 15.01 -8.49 -38.44
C ALA A 115 14.18 -9.70 -38.89
N ASP A 116 13.98 -10.67 -38.00
CA ASP A 116 13.14 -11.87 -38.19
C ASP A 116 11.65 -11.64 -37.86
N GLY A 117 11.28 -10.41 -37.47
CA GLY A 117 9.92 -10.06 -37.06
C GLY A 117 9.57 -10.41 -35.61
N SER A 118 10.46 -11.08 -34.87
CA SER A 118 10.31 -11.32 -33.44
C SER A 118 10.47 -10.02 -32.64
N ARG A 119 10.09 -10.03 -31.36
CA ARG A 119 10.32 -8.90 -30.46
C ARG A 119 10.94 -9.42 -29.17
N ASP A 120 11.99 -8.75 -28.72
CA ASP A 120 12.57 -9.04 -27.41
C ASP A 120 11.57 -8.69 -26.31
N TYR A 121 11.19 -9.68 -25.50
CA TYR A 121 10.26 -9.48 -24.41
C TYR A 121 11.02 -8.94 -23.19
N SER A 122 11.01 -7.63 -23.00
CA SER A 122 11.56 -7.01 -21.79
C SER A 122 10.49 -6.20 -21.07
N TYR A 123 10.01 -6.74 -19.95
CA TYR A 123 9.03 -6.07 -19.09
C TYR A 123 9.67 -4.93 -18.28
N ALA A 124 10.97 -5.02 -17.98
CA ALA A 124 11.67 -4.12 -17.08
C ALA A 124 12.33 -2.92 -17.80
N ASN A 125 12.78 -3.08 -19.04
CA ASN A 125 13.75 -2.15 -19.64
C ASN A 125 13.13 -1.01 -20.48
N GLY A 126 11.81 -0.77 -20.39
CA GLY A 126 11.12 0.19 -21.27
C GLY A 126 10.08 1.09 -20.59
N ARG A 127 9.89 0.98 -19.27
CA ARG A 127 8.91 1.80 -18.54
C ARG A 127 9.55 3.11 -18.09
N ILE A 128 8.95 4.23 -18.48
CA ILE A 128 9.34 5.57 -18.05
C ILE A 128 8.18 6.21 -17.30
N SER A 129 8.48 7.10 -16.34
CA SER A 129 7.44 7.75 -15.54
C SER A 129 7.76 9.21 -15.26
N ARG A 130 6.70 10.00 -15.09
CA ARG A 130 6.78 11.41 -14.71
C ARG A 130 5.70 11.72 -13.71
N SER A 131 6.09 12.45 -12.68
CA SER A 131 5.22 12.81 -11.57
C SER A 131 5.09 14.33 -11.44
N GLY A 132 4.01 14.78 -10.80
CA GLY A 132 3.75 16.16 -10.44
C GLY A 132 2.78 16.25 -9.26
N PRO A 133 2.51 17.46 -8.75
CA PRO A 133 1.54 17.64 -7.68
C PRO A 133 0.13 17.26 -8.13
N VAL A 134 -0.68 16.74 -7.21
CA VAL A 134 -2.14 16.55 -7.43
C VAL A 134 -2.83 17.91 -7.44
N PRO A 135 -3.61 18.27 -8.49
CA PRO A 135 -4.44 19.47 -8.49
C PRO A 135 -5.56 19.41 -7.44
N ASN A 136 -5.79 20.52 -6.74
CA ASN A 136 -6.81 20.60 -5.67
C ASN A 136 -8.23 20.27 -6.16
N TYR A 137 -8.57 20.60 -7.41
CA TYR A 137 -9.89 20.33 -7.96
C TYR A 137 -10.20 18.82 -8.10
N MET A 138 -9.19 17.93 -8.03
CA MET A 138 -9.43 16.48 -8.01
C MET A 138 -10.24 16.03 -6.79
N PHE A 139 -10.26 16.83 -5.72
CA PHE A 139 -11.00 16.58 -4.50
C PHE A 139 -12.43 17.12 -4.51
N ALA A 140 -12.87 17.74 -5.61
CA ALA A 140 -14.24 18.21 -5.74
C ALA A 140 -15.21 17.01 -5.85
N LEU A 141 -16.05 16.83 -4.83
CA LEU A 141 -17.06 15.76 -4.77
C LEU A 141 -18.35 16.12 -5.53
N THR A 142 -18.58 17.41 -5.80
CA THR A 142 -19.77 17.90 -6.50
C THR A 142 -19.73 17.67 -8.01
N GLU A 143 -18.54 17.54 -8.60
CA GLU A 143 -18.36 17.31 -10.05
C GLU A 143 -18.39 15.82 -10.38
N SER A 144 -18.82 15.44 -11.59
CA SER A 144 -18.72 14.04 -12.03
C SER A 144 -17.26 13.63 -12.18
N ALA A 145 -16.98 12.32 -12.02
CA ALA A 145 -15.62 11.81 -12.16
C ALA A 145 -15.06 12.05 -13.57
N GLU A 146 -15.94 12.00 -14.59
CA GLU A 146 -15.64 12.25 -15.99
C GLU A 146 -15.20 13.71 -16.21
N ALA A 147 -15.89 14.68 -15.62
CA ALA A 147 -15.56 16.10 -15.76
C ALA A 147 -14.23 16.46 -15.07
N VAL A 148 -13.99 15.90 -13.87
CA VAL A 148 -12.71 16.05 -13.18
C VAL A 148 -11.59 15.39 -13.99
N ALA A 149 -11.81 14.19 -14.52
CA ALA A 149 -10.82 13.48 -15.33
C ALA A 149 -10.43 14.26 -16.61
N GLU A 150 -11.39 14.89 -17.28
CA GLU A 150 -11.12 15.74 -18.46
C GLU A 150 -10.14 16.87 -18.12
N LYS A 151 -10.42 17.60 -17.03
CA LYS A 151 -9.52 18.65 -16.52
C LYS A 151 -8.13 18.10 -16.17
N VAL A 152 -8.06 16.96 -15.48
CA VAL A 152 -6.77 16.32 -15.13
C VAL A 152 -5.96 15.95 -16.38
N VAL A 153 -6.63 15.44 -17.42
CA VAL A 153 -5.97 15.08 -18.67
C VAL A 153 -5.38 16.31 -19.34
N ASP A 154 -6.18 17.37 -19.50
CA ASP A 154 -5.78 18.57 -20.22
C ASP A 154 -4.72 19.40 -19.47
N ASP A 155 -4.89 19.60 -18.16
CA ASP A 155 -3.98 20.41 -17.36
C ASP A 155 -2.66 19.70 -17.06
N CYS A 156 -2.73 18.38 -16.79
CA CYS A 156 -1.61 17.64 -16.21
C CYS A 156 -1.10 16.52 -17.10
N LEU A 157 -1.93 15.53 -17.44
CA LEU A 157 -1.44 14.28 -18.03
C LEU A 157 -0.90 14.47 -19.46
N VAL A 158 -1.53 15.33 -20.27
CA VAL A 158 -1.01 15.68 -21.60
C VAL A 158 0.36 16.34 -21.51
N SER A 159 0.53 17.27 -20.57
CA SER A 159 1.82 17.92 -20.31
C SER A 159 2.88 16.89 -19.90
N MET A 160 2.56 16.01 -18.94
CA MET A 160 3.45 14.93 -18.49
C MET A 160 3.79 13.96 -19.64
N PHE A 161 2.83 13.63 -20.50
CA PHE A 161 3.02 12.75 -21.65
C PHE A 161 4.02 13.34 -22.64
N ARG A 162 3.82 14.58 -23.09
CA ARG A 162 4.74 15.29 -24.02
C ARG A 162 6.15 15.41 -23.45
N LYS A 163 6.23 15.48 -22.13
CA LYS A 163 7.47 15.53 -21.36
C LYS A 163 8.17 14.16 -21.23
N LEU A 164 7.43 13.06 -21.28
CA LEU A 164 7.96 11.69 -21.36
C LEU A 164 8.36 11.30 -22.79
N HIS A 165 7.66 11.88 -23.76
CA HIS A 165 7.85 11.62 -25.18
C HIS A 165 8.05 12.95 -25.93
N PRO A 166 9.25 13.55 -25.85
CA PRO A 166 9.53 14.85 -26.47
C PRO A 166 9.48 14.81 -28.00
N ASP A 167 9.77 13.65 -28.59
CA ASP A 167 9.68 13.44 -30.03
C ASP A 167 8.21 13.36 -30.49
N LYS A 168 7.90 13.98 -31.62
CA LYS A 168 6.56 13.90 -32.23
C LYS A 168 6.13 12.46 -32.53
N ALA A 169 7.09 11.58 -32.80
CA ALA A 169 6.88 10.15 -32.95
C ALA A 169 7.33 9.42 -31.68
N PHE A 170 6.38 9.12 -30.79
CA PHE A 170 6.66 8.48 -29.50
C PHE A 170 6.83 6.95 -29.57
N GLY A 171 6.69 6.37 -30.77
CA GLY A 171 6.73 4.94 -31.03
C GLY A 171 5.44 4.22 -30.65
N GLU A 172 5.48 2.89 -30.66
CA GLU A 172 4.35 2.05 -30.23
C GLU A 172 4.32 1.94 -28.70
N LEU A 173 3.29 2.45 -28.04
CA LEU A 173 3.08 2.22 -26.61
C LEU A 173 2.36 0.90 -26.37
N SER A 174 2.87 0.15 -25.40
CA SER A 174 2.31 -1.12 -24.96
C SER A 174 1.57 -1.04 -23.63
N LEU A 175 1.67 0.08 -22.91
CA LEU A 175 1.09 0.25 -21.58
C LEU A 175 1.04 1.74 -21.23
N ILE A 176 -0.06 2.14 -20.58
CA ILE A 176 -0.22 3.44 -19.93
C ILE A 176 -0.75 3.19 -18.51
N ASN A 177 -0.17 3.89 -17.54
CA ASN A 177 -0.61 3.85 -16.15
C ASN A 177 -0.73 5.26 -15.59
N VAL A 178 -1.84 5.55 -14.92
CA VAL A 178 -2.05 6.78 -14.15
C VAL A 178 -2.19 6.39 -12.68
N ALA A 179 -1.46 7.06 -11.81
CA ALA A 179 -1.43 6.75 -10.38
C ALA A 179 -1.47 8.01 -9.52
N VAL A 180 -2.06 7.90 -8.34
CA VAL A 180 -1.85 8.83 -7.24
C VAL A 180 -1.07 8.16 -6.12
N THR A 181 -0.11 8.88 -5.54
CA THR A 181 0.78 8.35 -4.50
C THR A 181 0.98 9.38 -3.38
N ASN A 182 1.69 8.97 -2.33
CA ASN A 182 2.03 9.79 -1.18
C ASN A 182 0.76 10.31 -0.49
N MET A 183 -0.09 9.36 -0.08
CA MET A 183 -1.29 9.68 0.69
C MET A 183 -0.91 10.39 1.99
N VAL A 184 -1.69 11.41 2.32
CA VAL A 184 -1.66 12.08 3.61
C VAL A 184 -3.03 11.90 4.23
N GLU A 185 -3.10 11.15 5.32
CA GLU A 185 -4.33 10.97 6.08
C GLU A 185 -4.83 12.32 6.60
N SER A 186 -6.14 12.54 6.44
CA SER A 186 -6.83 13.67 7.03
C SER A 186 -6.90 13.45 8.54
N ALA A 187 -6.76 14.50 9.34
CA ALA A 187 -6.86 14.39 10.79
C ALA A 187 -8.31 14.05 11.20
N GLY A 188 -8.62 12.76 11.23
CA GLY A 188 -9.79 12.22 11.93
C GLY A 188 -9.45 11.97 13.41
N GLU A 189 -10.50 11.84 14.24
CA GLU A 189 -10.40 11.53 15.66
C GLU A 189 -10.01 10.06 15.95
N ASP A 190 -9.62 9.29 14.93
CA ASP A 190 -9.18 7.91 15.10
C ASP A 190 -7.92 7.86 15.96
N LYS A 191 -7.89 6.92 16.91
CA LYS A 191 -6.80 6.72 17.86
C LYS A 191 -5.42 6.47 17.22
N GLN A 192 -5.39 6.16 15.92
CA GLN A 192 -4.16 5.97 15.13
C GLN A 192 -3.69 7.26 14.41
N SER A 193 -4.49 8.33 14.39
CA SER A 193 -4.13 9.64 13.86
C SER A 193 -3.07 10.30 14.74
N SER A 194 -1.80 10.02 14.42
CA SER A 194 -0.63 10.66 15.02
C SER A 194 -0.44 12.13 14.57
N GLY A 195 -1.52 12.80 14.15
CA GLY A 195 -1.59 14.23 13.91
C GLY A 195 -1.56 14.98 15.23
N ARG A 196 -0.36 15.16 15.81
CA ARG A 196 -0.14 16.00 16.99
C ARG A 196 -0.68 17.41 16.72
N ASP A 197 -1.89 17.64 17.19
CA ASP A 197 -2.54 18.90 17.54
C ASP A 197 -1.70 20.15 17.20
N ILE A 198 -1.72 20.52 15.90
CA ILE A 198 -0.90 21.62 15.35
C ILE A 198 -1.29 22.93 16.04
N GLU A 199 -2.55 23.05 16.46
CA GLU A 199 -3.06 24.18 17.25
C GLU A 199 -2.33 24.32 18.60
N LYS A 200 -2.02 23.20 19.29
CA LYS A 200 -1.20 23.22 20.51
C LYS A 200 0.26 23.55 20.24
N MET A 201 0.79 23.23 19.05
CA MET A 201 2.13 23.62 18.64
C MET A 201 2.25 25.13 18.36
N PHE A 202 1.25 25.73 17.72
CA PHE A 202 1.20 27.19 17.50
C PHE A 202 0.98 27.97 18.81
N LYS A 203 0.12 27.47 19.70
CA LYS A 203 -0.10 28.08 21.02
C LYS A 203 1.16 28.05 21.90
N ARG A 204 2.03 27.04 21.76
CA ARG A 204 3.31 26.98 22.50
C ARG A 204 4.36 27.99 22.04
N GLN A 205 4.28 28.53 20.82
CA GLN A 205 5.23 29.54 20.34
C GLN A 205 4.85 30.98 20.70
N GLY A 206 3.59 31.23 21.10
CA GLY A 206 3.10 32.57 21.48
C GLY A 206 3.29 32.98 22.95
N SER A 207 3.87 32.12 23.79
CA SER A 207 3.86 32.29 25.26
C SER A 207 5.18 32.73 25.90
N ILE A 208 6.14 33.27 25.14
CA ILE A 208 7.38 33.84 25.72
C ILE A 208 7.25 35.37 25.80
N ALA A 209 6.30 35.84 26.60
CA ALA A 209 6.27 37.20 27.12
C ALA A 209 5.39 37.24 28.37
N GLY A 210 5.99 37.45 29.53
CA GLY A 210 5.27 37.96 30.71
C GLY A 210 5.22 37.06 31.94
N THR A 211 6.17 37.31 32.84
CA THR A 211 5.99 37.42 34.30
C THR A 211 5.71 36.17 35.16
N ALA A 212 6.63 35.99 36.11
CA ALA A 212 6.56 35.15 37.30
C ALA A 212 5.39 35.53 38.24
N VAL A 213 4.93 34.55 39.04
CA VAL A 213 4.85 34.56 40.51
C VAL A 213 4.37 33.18 41.00
N GLU A 214 4.96 32.77 42.13
CA GLU A 214 4.82 31.53 42.89
C GLU A 214 3.39 31.19 43.36
N THR A 215 3.09 29.91 43.60
CA THR A 215 2.90 29.36 44.96
C THR A 215 2.60 27.84 44.94
N ILE A 216 3.12 27.22 46.00
CA ILE A 216 3.25 25.82 46.43
C ILE A 216 1.92 25.13 46.84
N HIS A 217 1.98 23.77 46.97
CA HIS A 217 1.10 22.79 47.67
C HIS A 217 0.13 21.96 46.79
N ARG A 218 -0.08 20.63 46.93
CA ARG A 218 0.36 19.59 47.91
C ARG A 218 -0.07 18.18 47.40
N ASN A 219 0.73 17.17 47.76
CA ASN A 219 0.57 15.70 47.68
C ASN A 219 -0.85 15.08 47.56
N ASN A 220 -0.95 13.93 46.86
CA ASN A 220 -1.29 12.67 47.54
C ASN A 220 -0.92 11.38 46.76
N GLN A 221 -0.41 10.40 47.52
CA GLN A 221 0.00 9.04 47.15
C GLN A 221 -1.16 8.03 47.19
N MET A 222 -0.83 6.79 46.74
CA MET A 222 -1.44 5.47 47.03
C MET A 222 -2.45 4.95 45.98
N LYS A 223 -2.51 3.66 45.63
CA LYS A 223 -1.80 2.42 46.03
C LYS A 223 -2.13 1.33 45.00
N GLU A 224 -1.24 0.36 44.87
CA GLU A 224 -1.41 -0.91 44.17
C GLU A 224 -2.53 -1.81 44.73
N LYS A 225 -3.05 -2.73 43.89
CA LYS A 225 -3.20 -4.15 44.24
C LYS A 225 -3.56 -5.04 43.04
N PHE A 226 -2.71 -6.04 42.79
CA PHE A 226 -3.03 -7.31 42.12
C PHE A 226 -3.89 -8.20 43.06
N PRO A 227 -4.58 -9.22 42.50
CA PRO A 227 -4.06 -10.57 42.77
C PRO A 227 -4.13 -11.53 41.57
N SER A 228 -3.20 -12.48 41.65
CA SER A 228 -2.95 -13.67 40.84
C SER A 228 -3.94 -14.81 41.12
N GLY A 229 -4.08 -15.71 40.14
CA GLY A 229 -4.69 -17.04 40.27
C GLY A 229 -4.24 -17.95 39.12
N ASP A 230 -3.62 -19.07 39.47
CA ASP A 230 -2.91 -20.08 38.63
C ASP A 230 -3.88 -21.24 38.20
N PRO A 231 -3.45 -22.34 37.53
CA PRO A 231 -4.15 -22.89 36.36
C PRO A 231 -4.74 -24.29 36.61
N SER A 232 -5.48 -24.85 35.64
CA SER A 232 -5.73 -26.30 35.63
C SER A 232 -5.97 -26.89 34.24
N ASP A 233 -5.34 -28.04 34.06
CA ASP A 233 -5.14 -28.94 32.93
C ASP A 233 -6.34 -29.50 32.13
N ALA A 234 -5.98 -29.87 30.89
CA ALA A 234 -6.32 -31.07 30.10
C ALA A 234 -7.77 -31.35 29.64
N ASN A 235 -7.95 -31.48 28.32
CA ASN A 235 -8.02 -32.81 27.70
C ASN A 235 -8.02 -32.78 26.16
N VAL A 236 -7.24 -33.71 25.60
CA VAL A 236 -7.18 -34.11 24.20
C VAL A 236 -8.43 -34.94 23.85
N THR A 237 -9.08 -34.65 22.74
CA THR A 237 -9.95 -35.64 22.06
C THR A 237 -9.84 -35.43 20.55
N THR A 238 -9.43 -36.50 19.86
CA THR A 238 -9.21 -36.55 18.43
C THR A 238 -10.43 -37.15 17.71
N ILE A 239 -10.62 -36.74 16.45
CA ILE A 239 -11.41 -37.34 15.34
C ILE A 239 -12.87 -36.88 15.21
N ARG A 240 -13.16 -36.09 14.15
CA ARG A 240 -13.83 -36.56 12.92
C ARG A 240 -13.66 -35.60 11.74
N VAL A 241 -13.34 -36.23 10.60
CA VAL A 241 -13.13 -35.70 9.26
C VAL A 241 -14.50 -35.45 8.62
N ASP A 242 -14.64 -34.36 7.85
CA ASP A 242 -15.67 -34.22 6.84
C ASP A 242 -15.02 -33.91 5.49
N ASP A 243 -15.59 -34.52 4.46
CA ASP A 243 -15.02 -34.82 3.16
C ASP A 243 -15.06 -33.64 2.20
N THR A 244 -13.90 -33.26 1.66
CA THR A 244 -13.82 -32.73 0.29
C THR A 244 -12.74 -33.50 -0.46
N ALA A 245 -13.22 -34.53 -1.16
CA ALA A 245 -12.47 -35.39 -2.05
C ALA A 245 -11.72 -34.59 -3.13
N TRP A 246 -10.40 -34.71 -3.12
CA TRP A 246 -9.54 -34.43 -4.26
C TRP A 246 -8.73 -35.70 -4.51
N GLU A 247 -8.82 -36.19 -5.75
CA GLU A 247 -8.35 -37.49 -6.20
C GLU A 247 -6.83 -37.68 -5.97
N GLU A 248 -6.47 -38.89 -5.53
CA GLU A 248 -5.09 -39.33 -5.25
C GLU A 248 -4.20 -39.23 -6.50
N SER A 249 -3.05 -38.56 -6.35
CA SER A 249 -1.91 -38.67 -7.25
C SER A 249 -0.63 -38.78 -6.40
N ASP A 250 -0.06 -39.98 -6.39
CA ASP A 250 1.30 -40.41 -6.09
C ASP A 250 2.08 -39.72 -4.95
N GLU A 251 2.24 -40.44 -3.83
CA GLU A 251 3.33 -40.41 -2.83
C GLU A 251 4.28 -39.19 -2.82
N GLU A 252 3.75 -37.99 -2.57
CA GLU A 252 4.55 -36.85 -2.13
C GLU A 252 4.45 -36.72 -0.61
N ASP A 253 5.60 -36.60 0.07
CA ASP A 253 5.74 -36.36 1.50
C ASP A 253 4.74 -35.28 1.97
N VAL A 254 3.61 -35.72 2.54
CA VAL A 254 2.61 -34.79 3.09
C VAL A 254 3.34 -33.96 4.15
N PRO A 255 3.44 -32.62 3.98
CA PRO A 255 4.16 -31.79 4.93
C PRO A 255 3.55 -31.99 6.30
N SER A 256 4.37 -32.41 7.26
CA SER A 256 3.91 -32.60 8.64
C SER A 256 3.20 -31.34 9.11
N THR A 257 1.97 -31.48 9.59
CA THR A 257 1.13 -30.37 10.09
C THR A 257 1.02 -30.44 11.61
N GLN A 258 0.82 -29.28 12.23
CA GLN A 258 0.63 -29.11 13.66
C GLN A 258 -0.59 -28.22 13.92
N LEU A 259 -1.42 -28.60 14.90
CA LEU A 259 -2.59 -27.84 15.32
C LEU A 259 -2.17 -26.60 16.10
N CYS A 260 -2.64 -25.41 15.70
CA CYS A 260 -2.46 -24.19 16.45
C CYS A 260 -3.40 -24.15 17.67
N ALA A 261 -2.86 -23.91 18.87
CA ALA A 261 -3.65 -23.82 20.10
C ALA A 261 -4.48 -22.52 20.22
N ILE A 262 -4.17 -21.49 19.43
CA ILE A 262 -4.82 -20.18 19.52
C ILE A 262 -6.05 -20.12 18.61
N CYS A 263 -5.91 -20.53 17.34
CA CYS A 263 -7.01 -20.48 16.36
C CYS A 263 -7.53 -21.86 15.90
N GLY A 264 -6.95 -22.96 16.34
CA GLY A 264 -7.40 -24.31 15.99
C GLY A 264 -7.09 -24.75 14.55
N SER A 265 -6.32 -23.97 13.78
CA SER A 265 -5.97 -24.33 12.39
C SER A 265 -4.80 -25.34 12.34
N TYR A 266 -4.84 -26.27 11.39
CA TYR A 266 -3.71 -27.15 11.08
C TYR A 266 -2.71 -26.40 10.20
N ILE A 267 -1.49 -26.19 10.71
CA ILE A 267 -0.44 -25.40 10.06
C ILE A 267 0.74 -26.32 9.71
N PRO A 268 1.26 -26.31 8.48
CA PRO A 268 2.49 -27.02 8.14
C PRO A 268 3.65 -26.63 9.07
N LEU A 269 4.48 -27.60 9.48
CA LEU A 269 5.55 -27.38 10.47
C LEU A 269 6.49 -26.22 10.08
N PHE A 270 6.80 -26.06 8.80
CA PHE A 270 7.66 -24.96 8.33
C PHE A 270 7.02 -23.57 8.55
N ALA A 271 5.69 -23.48 8.52
CA ALA A 271 4.94 -22.24 8.70
C ALA A 271 4.51 -22.01 10.15
N PHE A 272 4.64 -23.01 11.04
CA PHE A 272 4.12 -22.96 12.41
C PHE A 272 4.70 -21.80 13.22
N ARG A 273 6.00 -21.52 13.08
CA ARG A 273 6.64 -20.37 13.76
C ARG A 273 6.11 -19.03 13.27
N ALA A 274 5.95 -18.85 11.96
CA ALA A 274 5.41 -17.61 11.40
C ALA A 274 3.94 -17.41 11.82
N HIS A 275 3.16 -18.49 11.81
CA HIS A 275 1.79 -18.47 12.30
C HIS A 275 1.68 -18.11 13.79
N ALA A 276 2.61 -18.58 14.63
CA ALA A 276 2.65 -18.18 16.04
C ALA A 276 2.94 -16.67 16.24
N LEU A 277 3.75 -16.06 15.36
CA LEU A 277 4.04 -14.63 15.40
C LEU A 277 2.81 -13.78 15.05
N TYR A 278 1.94 -14.26 14.16
CA TYR A 278 0.68 -13.57 13.82
C TYR A 278 -0.20 -13.34 15.06
N HIS A 279 -0.34 -14.35 15.92
CA HIS A 279 -1.12 -14.23 17.17
C HIS A 279 -0.46 -13.36 18.24
N ALA A 280 0.85 -13.11 18.12
CA ALA A 280 1.58 -12.24 19.04
C ALA A 280 1.57 -10.76 18.58
N ALA A 281 1.04 -10.47 17.39
CA ALA A 281 0.87 -9.10 16.93
C ALA A 281 -0.27 -8.43 17.73
N PRO A 282 -0.09 -7.19 18.20
CA PRO A 282 -1.17 -6.43 18.83
C PRO A 282 -2.27 -6.11 17.80
N ASP A 283 -3.52 -6.08 18.28
CA ASP A 283 -4.68 -5.57 17.54
C ASP A 283 -4.58 -4.06 17.26
#